data_AF-A0AAW5AQI2-F1
#
_entry.id   AF-A0AAW5AQI2-F1
#
_cell.length_a   1.000
_cell.length_b   1.000
_cell.length_c   1.000
_cell.angle_alpha   90.00
_cell.angle_beta   90.00
_cell.angle_gamma   90.00
#
_symmetry.space_group_name_H-M   'P 1'
#
loop_
_entity.id
_entity.type
_entity.pdbx_description
1 polymer ?
#
loop_
_entity_poly.entity_id
_entity_poly.type
_entity_poly.pdbx_seq_one_letter_code
_entity_poly.pdbx_strand_id
1 'polypeptide(L)'
;MQDITNGRCGWCGTDELYVKYHDQEWGKLVTDDKTLFEFLVLESAQAGLNWITILKKREGYRKAFYNFDAELVAQMTDEDVERLMQFEGIVKNRLKIKSTITNAKLFLAVQKEFGSFYKVLSKILCKWKQDSVVSLFLYLDSVFKYKHKLVHNQSTV
;
A
#
# COMPACT_ATOMS: atom_id res chain seq x y z
N MET A 1 -1.48 23.69 5.57
CA MET A 1 -0.97 22.94 4.40
C MET A 1 0.39 23.51 4.03
N GLN A 2 1.44 22.97 4.65
CA GLN A 2 2.82 23.20 4.22
C GLN A 2 3.14 22.09 3.20
N ASP A 3 2.49 22.13 2.04
CA ASP A 3 2.32 20.91 1.26
C ASP A 3 3.55 20.53 0.44
N ILE A 4 4.42 21.49 0.14
CA ILE A 4 5.63 21.23 -0.65
C ILE A 4 6.78 22.07 -0.09
N THR A 5 7.83 21.40 0.39
CA THR A 5 9.08 22.05 0.79
C THR A 5 10.18 21.62 -0.18
N ASN A 6 10.76 22.56 -0.91
CA ASN A 6 11.81 22.30 -1.90
C ASN A 6 11.44 21.21 -2.94
N GLY A 7 10.19 21.22 -3.43
CA GLY A 7 9.70 20.23 -4.41
C GLY A 7 9.35 18.85 -3.85
N ARG A 8 9.48 18.64 -2.53
CA ARG A 8 9.14 17.37 -1.86
C ARG A 8 7.95 17.52 -0.93
N CYS A 9 7.23 16.42 -0.71
CA CYS A 9 6.12 16.41 0.24
C CYS A 9 6.61 16.72 1.67
N GLY A 10 5.79 17.43 2.45
CA GLY A 10 6.16 17.87 3.81
C GLY A 10 6.53 16.75 4.80
N TRP A 11 6.09 15.51 4.53
CA TRP A 11 6.42 14.34 5.36
C TRP A 11 7.83 13.76 5.11
N CYS A 12 8.50 14.16 4.03
CA CYS A 12 9.80 13.62 3.63
C CYS A 12 10.90 13.92 4.66
N GLY A 13 10.81 15.07 5.35
CA GLY A 13 11.83 15.51 6.31
C GLY A 13 13.21 15.71 5.66
N THR A 14 14.26 15.44 6.43
CA THR A 14 15.67 15.65 6.03
C THR A 14 16.55 14.41 6.13
N ASP A 15 16.04 13.28 6.65
CA ASP A 15 16.77 12.02 6.74
C ASP A 15 17.06 11.49 5.32
N GLU A 16 18.35 11.30 4.99
CA GLU A 16 18.79 10.96 3.63
C GLU A 16 18.16 9.68 3.09
N LEU A 17 17.93 8.67 3.95
CA LEU A 17 17.27 7.43 3.56
C LEU A 17 15.81 7.70 3.17
N TYR A 18 15.13 8.55 3.93
CA TYR A 18 13.73 8.88 3.67
C TYR A 18 13.58 9.74 2.41
N VAL A 19 14.50 10.70 2.22
CA VAL A 19 14.58 11.53 1.00
C VAL A 19 14.82 10.67 -0.22
N LYS A 20 15.79 9.75 -0.16
CA LYS A 20 16.05 8.82 -1.27
C LYS A 20 14.83 7.97 -1.60
N TYR A 21 14.16 7.42 -0.58
CA TYR A 21 12.93 6.65 -0.77
C TYR A 21 11.82 7.49 -1.44
N HIS A 22 11.59 8.71 -0.96
CA HIS A 22 10.61 9.64 -1.55
C HIS A 22 10.89 9.89 -3.03
N ASP A 23 12.14 10.26 -3.38
CA ASP A 23 12.48 10.67 -4.73
C ASP A 23 12.58 9.49 -5.72
N GLN A 24 13.00 8.32 -5.21
CA GLN A 24 13.38 7.20 -6.07
C GLN A 24 12.32 6.11 -6.15
N GLU A 25 11.51 5.93 -5.10
CA GLU A 25 10.61 4.77 -4.99
C GLU A 25 9.15 5.19 -4.77
N TRP A 26 8.90 6.20 -3.92
CA TRP A 26 7.54 6.58 -3.55
C TRP A 26 6.74 7.14 -4.74
N GLY A 27 5.51 6.63 -4.90
CA GLY A 27 4.60 7.07 -5.96
C GLY A 27 4.98 6.60 -7.38
N LYS A 28 6.07 5.84 -7.55
CA LYS A 28 6.45 5.28 -8.85
C LYS A 28 5.69 3.99 -9.13
N LEU A 29 5.36 3.79 -10.40
CA LEU A 29 4.69 2.57 -10.84
C LEU A 29 5.61 1.36 -10.66
N VAL A 30 5.10 0.35 -9.96
CA VAL A 30 5.74 -0.96 -9.81
C VAL A 30 4.79 -2.01 -10.33
N THR A 31 5.29 -2.83 -11.26
CA THR A 31 4.53 -3.91 -11.90
C THR A 31 5.10 -5.29 -11.58
N ASP A 32 6.24 -5.35 -10.91
CA ASP A 32 6.90 -6.58 -10.49
C ASP A 32 6.24 -7.13 -9.22
N ASP A 33 5.70 -8.35 -9.31
CA ASP A 33 4.95 -8.98 -8.22
C ASP A 33 5.81 -9.20 -6.97
N LYS A 34 7.10 -9.52 -7.12
CA LYS A 34 8.00 -9.70 -5.98
C LYS A 34 8.17 -8.40 -5.19
N THR A 35 8.40 -7.29 -5.88
CA THR A 35 8.50 -5.96 -5.27
C THR A 35 7.17 -5.54 -4.66
N LEU A 36 6.03 -5.87 -5.28
CA LEU A 36 4.71 -5.62 -4.71
C LEU A 36 4.46 -6.43 -3.42
N PHE A 37 4.92 -7.69 -3.38
CA PHE A 37 4.87 -8.51 -2.17
C PHE A 37 5.75 -7.94 -1.05
N GLU A 38 6.96 -7.47 -1.39
CA GLU A 38 7.82 -6.73 -0.46
C GLU A 38 7.07 -5.54 0.16
N PHE A 39 6.45 -4.68 -0.65
CA PHE A 39 5.67 -3.56 -0.12
C PHE A 39 4.49 -4.00 0.73
N LEU A 40 3.73 -5.02 0.32
CA LEU A 40 2.61 -5.56 1.12
C LEU A 40 3.07 -5.98 2.53
N VAL A 41 4.22 -6.63 2.62
CA VAL A 41 4.80 -7.07 3.91
C VAL A 41 5.27 -5.88 4.75
N LEU A 42 5.97 -4.92 4.14
CA LEU A 42 6.51 -3.76 4.86
C LEU A 42 5.40 -2.82 5.36
N GLU A 43 4.37 -2.58 4.56
CA GLU A 43 3.19 -1.80 4.96
C GLU A 43 2.42 -2.49 6.10
N SER A 44 2.27 -3.81 6.05
CA SER A 44 1.68 -4.58 7.16
C SER A 44 2.51 -4.43 8.45
N ALA A 45 3.83 -4.36 8.33
CA ALA A 45 4.73 -4.17 9.46
C ALA A 45 4.66 -2.74 10.06
N GLN A 46 4.23 -1.74 9.29
CA GLN A 46 4.17 -0.34 9.70
C GLN A 46 3.10 -0.04 10.75
N ALA A 47 2.08 -0.88 10.92
CA ALA A 47 0.98 -0.63 11.87
C ALA A 47 1.49 -0.25 13.28
N GLY A 48 1.21 0.99 13.71
CA GLY A 48 1.65 1.55 15.00
C GLY A 48 3.10 2.06 15.05
N LEU A 49 3.77 2.23 13.91
CA LEU A 49 5.15 2.71 13.79
C LEU A 49 5.28 3.77 12.69
N ASN A 50 6.35 4.56 12.74
CA ASN A 50 6.71 5.46 11.65
C ASN A 50 7.34 4.68 10.49
N TRP A 51 7.03 5.05 9.24
CA TRP A 51 7.55 4.35 8.06
C TRP A 51 9.08 4.31 8.00
N ILE A 52 9.76 5.38 8.45
CA ILE A 52 11.22 5.42 8.54
C ILE A 52 11.81 4.30 9.41
N THR A 53 11.09 3.85 10.45
CA THR A 53 11.48 2.71 11.29
C THR A 53 11.48 1.41 10.48
N ILE A 54 10.52 1.25 9.58
CA ILE A 54 10.42 0.09 8.69
C ILE A 54 11.50 0.16 7.60
N LEU A 55 11.69 1.32 6.98
CA LEU A 55 12.75 1.52 5.97
C LEU A 55 14.13 1.20 6.53
N LYS A 56 14.46 1.64 7.75
CA LYS A 56 15.73 1.32 8.43
C LYS A 56 15.91 -0.18 8.71
N LYS A 57 14.81 -0.94 8.79
CA LYS A 57 14.80 -2.39 9.00
C LYS A 57 14.65 -3.20 7.71
N ARG A 58 14.48 -2.57 6.55
CA ARG A 58 14.16 -3.23 5.27
C ARG A 58 15.15 -4.33 4.88
N GLU A 59 16.45 -4.12 5.09
CA GLU A 59 17.46 -5.16 4.89
C GLU A 59 17.33 -6.34 5.85
N GLY A 60 16.91 -6.08 7.09
CA GLY A 60 16.59 -7.14 8.04
C GLY A 60 15.38 -7.95 7.57
N TYR A 61 14.34 -7.30 7.06
CA TYR A 61 13.20 -7.99 6.46
C TYR A 61 13.59 -8.84 5.25
N ARG A 62 14.47 -8.33 4.37
CA ARG A 62 15.03 -9.13 3.25
C ARG A 62 15.69 -10.40 3.75
N LYS A 63 16.51 -10.34 4.79
CA LYS A 63 17.15 -11.53 5.36
C LYS A 63 16.16 -12.47 6.06
N ALA A 64 15.22 -11.91 6.82
CA ALA A 64 14.24 -12.68 7.59
C ALA A 64 13.28 -13.48 6.72
N PHE A 65 12.90 -12.93 5.57
CA PHE A 65 11.83 -13.46 4.71
C PHE A 65 12.34 -13.82 3.32
N TYR A 66 13.55 -14.40 3.23
CA TYR A 66 14.10 -14.97 1.99
C TYR A 66 14.08 -14.01 0.79
N ASN A 67 14.48 -12.77 1.01
CA ASN A 67 14.43 -11.68 0.04
C ASN A 67 13.02 -11.49 -0.57
N PHE A 68 11.99 -11.65 0.27
CA PHE A 68 10.58 -11.58 -0.09
C PHE A 68 10.17 -12.61 -1.18
N ASP A 69 10.77 -13.80 -1.14
CA ASP A 69 10.30 -14.92 -1.94
C ASP A 69 8.99 -15.48 -1.33
N ALA A 70 7.87 -15.24 -1.99
CA ALA A 70 6.56 -15.62 -1.48
C ALA A 70 6.41 -17.15 -1.31
N GLU A 71 7.04 -17.96 -2.17
CA GLU A 71 6.97 -19.43 -2.09
C GLU A 71 7.71 -19.94 -0.85
N LEU A 72 8.89 -19.40 -0.57
CA LEU A 72 9.67 -19.76 0.62
C LEU A 72 9.00 -19.24 1.90
N VAL A 73 8.49 -18.00 1.87
CA VAL A 73 7.81 -17.41 3.04
C VAL A 73 6.52 -18.17 3.36
N ALA A 74 5.78 -18.62 2.36
CA ALA A 74 4.54 -19.39 2.57
C ALA A 74 4.79 -20.76 3.24
N GLN A 75 6.01 -21.31 3.12
CA GLN A 75 6.40 -22.59 3.72
C GLN A 75 6.90 -22.48 5.17
N MET A 76 7.09 -21.26 5.68
CA MET A 76 7.58 -21.04 7.04
C MET A 76 6.63 -21.62 8.09
N THR A 77 7.22 -22.17 9.15
CA THR A 77 6.49 -22.86 10.23
C THR A 77 6.47 -22.05 11.53
N ASP A 78 5.84 -22.58 12.60
CA ASP A 78 5.86 -21.92 13.90
C ASP A 78 7.29 -21.86 14.50
N GLU A 79 8.16 -22.82 14.18
CA GLU A 79 9.58 -22.79 14.55
C GLU A 79 10.31 -21.60 13.92
N ASP A 80 10.00 -21.28 12.66
CA ASP A 80 10.53 -20.08 12.00
C ASP A 80 10.02 -18.81 12.67
N VAL A 81 8.78 -18.78 13.15
CA VAL A 81 8.24 -17.65 13.90
C VAL A 81 9.03 -17.44 15.19
N GLU A 82 9.31 -18.50 15.95
CA GLU A 82 10.13 -18.40 17.17
C GLU A 82 11.56 -17.93 16.86
N ARG A 83 12.18 -18.47 15.81
CA ARG A 83 13.49 -18.05 15.34
C ARG A 83 13.51 -16.55 14.99
N LEU A 84 12.49 -16.08 14.27
CA LEU A 84 12.36 -14.67 13.90
C LEU A 84 12.05 -13.75 15.08
N MET A 85 11.40 -14.23 16.13
CA MET A 85 11.21 -13.44 17.37
C MET A 85 12.54 -13.12 18.08
N GLN A 86 13.59 -13.90 17.83
CA GLN A 86 14.95 -13.64 18.33
C GLN A 86 15.79 -12.80 17.34
N PHE A 87 15.29 -12.52 16.15
CA PHE A 87 16.03 -11.79 15.12
C PHE A 87 15.88 -10.26 15.26
N GLU A 88 16.98 -9.55 15.48
CA GLU A 88 16.97 -8.09 15.71
C GLU A 88 16.67 -7.25 14.46
N GLY A 89 16.78 -7.85 13.27
CA GLY A 89 16.64 -7.14 12.00
C GLY A 89 15.22 -6.68 11.67
N ILE A 90 14.20 -7.18 12.37
CA ILE A 90 12.79 -6.89 12.08
C ILE A 90 12.07 -6.29 13.30
N VAL A 91 10.79 -5.95 13.13
CA VAL A 91 9.93 -5.61 14.27
C VAL A 91 9.51 -6.92 14.94
N LYS A 92 9.91 -7.11 16.20
CA LYS A 92 9.59 -8.30 16.99
C LYS A 92 8.13 -8.31 17.44
N ASN A 93 7.27 -8.75 16.54
CA ASN A 93 5.84 -8.91 16.82
C ASN A 93 5.34 -10.20 16.17
N ARG A 94 4.95 -11.15 17.03
CA ARG A 94 4.51 -12.48 16.63
C ARG A 94 3.34 -12.44 15.64
N LEU A 95 2.36 -11.56 15.87
CA LEU A 95 1.20 -11.42 15.00
C LEU A 95 1.60 -10.90 13.62
N LYS A 96 2.48 -9.89 13.55
CA LYS A 96 2.99 -9.36 12.28
C LYS A 96 3.74 -10.42 11.48
N ILE A 97 4.60 -11.21 12.15
CA ILE A 97 5.35 -12.30 11.49
C ILE A 97 4.39 -13.37 10.96
N LYS A 98 3.42 -13.82 11.77
CA LYS A 98 2.40 -14.79 11.33
C LYS A 98 1.56 -14.23 10.16
N SER A 99 1.19 -12.96 10.22
CA SER A 99 0.48 -12.29 9.11
C SER A 99 1.30 -12.27 7.83
N THR A 100 2.62 -12.07 7.89
CA THR A 100 3.49 -12.15 6.70
C THR A 100 3.42 -13.53 6.03
N ILE A 101 3.45 -14.61 6.82
CA ILE A 101 3.35 -16.00 6.32
C ILE A 101 1.98 -16.25 5.70
N THR A 102 0.91 -15.83 6.38
CA THR A 102 -0.47 -15.93 5.86
C THR A 102 -0.64 -15.14 4.57
N ASN A 103 -0.11 -13.91 4.52
CA ASN A 103 -0.16 -13.06 3.34
C ASN A 103 0.60 -13.69 2.17
N ALA A 104 1.73 -14.36 2.39
CA ALA A 104 2.44 -15.09 1.35
C ALA A 104 1.57 -16.19 0.73
N LYS A 105 0.89 -17.00 1.56
CA LYS A 105 -0.03 -18.05 1.10
C LYS A 105 -1.17 -17.47 0.26
N LEU A 106 -1.78 -16.38 0.72
CA LEU A 106 -2.87 -15.70 0.00
C LEU A 106 -2.37 -15.04 -1.30
N PHE A 107 -1.19 -14.45 -1.27
CA PHE A 107 -0.55 -13.84 -2.43
C PHE A 107 -0.32 -14.86 -3.54
N LEU A 108 0.22 -16.03 -3.21
CA LEU A 108 0.40 -17.14 -4.16
C LEU A 108 -0.95 -17.66 -4.69
N ALA A 109 -1.98 -17.74 -3.84
CA ALA A 109 -3.32 -18.13 -4.29
C ALA A 109 -3.88 -17.14 -5.33
N VAL A 110 -3.70 -15.83 -5.09
CA VAL A 110 -4.08 -14.78 -6.04
C VAL A 110 -3.28 -14.90 -7.34
N GLN A 111 -1.97 -15.15 -7.27
CA GLN A 111 -1.16 -15.36 -8.47
C GLN A 111 -1.60 -16.61 -9.24
N LYS A 112 -1.97 -17.69 -8.56
CA LYS A 112 -2.49 -18.90 -9.20
C LYS A 112 -3.80 -18.66 -9.95
N GLU A 113 -4.70 -17.87 -9.38
CA GLU A 113 -6.01 -17.60 -9.97
C GLU A 113 -5.97 -16.54 -11.08
N PHE A 114 -5.21 -15.45 -10.87
CA PHE A 114 -5.23 -14.27 -11.74
C PHE A 114 -3.94 -14.07 -12.56
N GLY A 115 -2.96 -14.96 -12.37
CA GLY A 115 -1.66 -14.94 -13.03
C GLY A 115 -0.66 -13.92 -12.48
N SER A 116 -1.12 -12.80 -11.90
CA SER A 116 -0.25 -11.80 -11.27
C SER A 116 -1.01 -10.93 -10.28
N PHE A 117 -0.33 -10.55 -9.20
CA PHE A 117 -0.86 -9.63 -8.20
C PHE A 117 -1.03 -8.21 -8.75
N TYR A 118 -0.07 -7.72 -9.55
CA TYR A 118 -0.20 -6.44 -10.26
C TYR A 118 -1.47 -6.38 -11.11
N LYS A 119 -1.82 -7.46 -11.82
CA LYS A 119 -3.06 -7.49 -12.64
C LYS A 119 -4.30 -7.26 -11.78
N VAL A 120 -4.37 -7.88 -10.61
CA VAL A 120 -5.48 -7.68 -9.66
C VAL A 120 -5.52 -6.23 -9.17
N LEU A 121 -4.38 -5.68 -8.73
CA LEU A 121 -4.29 -4.29 -8.28
C LEU A 121 -4.71 -3.32 -9.40
N SER A 122 -4.23 -3.52 -10.63
CA SER A 122 -4.55 -2.65 -11.76
C SER A 122 -6.05 -2.64 -12.07
N LYS A 123 -6.71 -3.81 -11.98
CA LYS A 123 -8.17 -3.93 -12.14
C LYS A 123 -8.93 -3.20 -11.05
N ILE A 124 -8.49 -3.31 -9.80
CA ILE A 124 -9.07 -2.58 -8.66
C ILE A 124 -8.91 -1.07 -8.86
N LEU A 125 -7.70 -0.60 -9.16
CA LEU A 125 -7.41 0.82 -9.36
C LEU A 125 -8.19 1.42 -10.54
N CYS A 126 -8.31 0.69 -11.65
CA CYS A 126 -9.12 1.10 -12.79
C CYS A 126 -10.59 1.26 -12.39
N LYS A 127 -11.14 0.27 -11.67
CA LYS A 127 -12.50 0.33 -11.14
C LYS A 127 -12.71 1.51 -10.20
N TRP A 128 -11.78 1.75 -9.27
CA TRP A 128 -11.83 2.91 -8.37
C TRP A 128 -11.81 4.25 -9.10
N LYS A 129 -10.97 4.38 -10.13
CA LYS A 129 -10.91 5.58 -10.97
C LYS A 129 -12.25 5.82 -11.68
N GLN A 130 -12.86 4.76 -12.19
CA GLN A 130 -14.16 4.85 -12.85
C GLN A 130 -15.29 5.20 -11.88
N ASP A 131 -15.35 4.56 -10.73
CA ASP A 131 -16.37 4.81 -9.71
C ASP A 131 -16.28 6.25 -9.17
N SER A 132 -15.06 6.81 -9.06
CA SER A 132 -14.84 8.21 -8.65
C SER A 132 -15.38 9.23 -9.67
N VAL A 133 -15.18 8.97 -10.97
CA VAL A 133 -15.72 9.81 -12.06
C VAL A 133 -17.24 9.74 -12.09
N VAL A 134 -17.82 8.54 -11.94
CA VAL A 134 -19.27 8.36 -11.85
C VAL A 134 -19.85 9.09 -10.64
N SER A 135 -19.19 9.01 -9.48
CA SER A 135 -19.63 9.73 -8.27
C SER A 135 -19.63 11.25 -8.48
N LEU A 136 -18.60 11.81 -9.10
CA LEU A 136 -18.54 13.24 -9.44
C LEU A 136 -19.64 13.64 -10.42
N PHE A 137 -19.90 12.81 -11.44
CA PHE A 137 -20.95 13.07 -12.42
C PHE A 137 -22.35 13.07 -11.78
N LEU A 138 -22.65 12.07 -10.93
CA LEU A 138 -23.91 12.00 -10.19
C LEU A 138 -24.09 13.17 -9.22
N TYR A 139 -23.01 13.61 -8.58
CA TYR A 139 -23.03 14.81 -7.74
C TYR A 139 -23.36 16.06 -8.55
N LEU A 140 -22.71 16.26 -9.70
CA LEU A 140 -22.97 17.38 -10.60
C LEU A 140 -24.41 17.35 -11.12
N ASP A 141 -24.92 16.20 -11.55
CA ASP A 141 -26.32 16.05 -11.99
C ASP A 141 -27.32 16.44 -10.90
N SER A 142 -27.03 16.09 -9.63
CA SER A 142 -27.87 16.50 -8.50
C SER A 142 -27.85 18.02 -8.29
N VAL A 143 -26.66 18.63 -8.39
CA VAL A 143 -26.49 20.09 -8.30
C VAL A 143 -27.19 20.81 -9.45
N PHE A 144 -27.07 20.33 -10.69
CA PHE A 144 -27.73 20.91 -11.85
C PHE A 144 -29.25 20.77 -11.77
N LYS A 145 -29.78 19.61 -11.35
CA LYS A 145 -31.22 19.43 -11.09
C LYS A 145 -31.73 20.38 -10.00
N TYR A 146 -30.96 20.59 -8.94
CA TYR A 146 -31.32 21.53 -7.87
C TYR A 146 -31.34 22.98 -8.39
N LYS A 147 -30.34 23.38 -9.18
CA LYS A 147 -30.25 24.72 -9.78
C LYS A 147 -31.39 25.00 -10.77
N HIS A 148 -31.79 24.00 -11.58
CA HIS A 148 -32.94 24.11 -12.49
C HIS A 148 -34.27 24.29 -11.74
N LYS A 149 -34.40 23.66 -10.56
CA LYS A 149 -35.57 23.79 -9.69
C LYS A 149 -35.69 25.19 -9.06
N LEU A 150 -34.57 25.81 -8.72
CA LEU A 150 -34.54 27.18 -8.18
C LEU A 150 -34.87 28.25 -9.23
N VAL A 151 -34.40 28.07 -10.48
CA VAL A 151 -34.70 29.02 -11.58
C VAL A 151 -36.19 28.99 -11.96
N HIS A 152 -36.84 27.82 -11.94
CA HIS A 152 -38.28 27.73 -12.22
C HIS A 152 -39.17 28.23 -11.07
N ASN A 153 -38.67 28.26 -9.84
CA ASN A 153 -39.46 28.74 -8.68
C ASN A 153 -39.39 30.26 -8.48
N GLN A 154 -38.58 30.98 -9.27
CA GLN A 154 -38.50 32.46 -9.27
C GLN A 154 -39.36 33.11 -10.36
N SER A 155 -40.07 32.33 -11.18
CA SER A 155 -40.95 32.85 -12.27
C SER A 155 -42.44 32.89 -11.89
N THR A 156 -42.77 32.68 -10.61
CA THR A 156 -44.15 32.76 -10.07
C THR A 156 -44.19 33.71 -8.88
N VAL A 157 -43.93 34.99 -9.12
CA VAL A 157 -44.35 36.13 -8.29
C VAL A 157 -44.72 37.26 -9.24
#